data_AF-A0A3C0L6A7-F1
#
_entry.id   AF-A0A3C0L6A7-F1
#
_cell.length_a   1.000
_cell.length_b   1.000
_cell.length_c   1.000
_cell.angle_alpha   90.00
_cell.angle_beta   90.00
_cell.angle_gamma   90.00
#
_symmetry.space_group_name_H-M   'P 1'
#
loop_
_entity.id
_entity.type
_entity.pdbx_description
1 polymer ?
#
loop_
_entity_poly.entity_id
_entity_poly.type
_entity_poly.pdbx_seq_one_letter_code
_entity_poly.pdbx_strand_id
1 'polypeptide(L)' 'MSSFVEIIHISTLVLMIIASFLAIVFKKLLPSIIALSVASLLLSLEFYLLHAPDVAIAEAAIGAGLTMAIFIFAIRGTR' A
#
# COMPACT_ATOMS: atom_id res chain seq x y z
N MET A 1 -24.13 -5.17 -7.14
CA MET A 1 -23.17 -4.04 -7.07
C MET A 1 -23.16 -3.41 -8.45
N SER A 2 -22.99 -2.09 -8.58
CA SER A 2 -22.91 -1.46 -9.91
C SER A 2 -21.64 -1.95 -10.62
N SER A 3 -21.71 -2.20 -11.93
CA SER A 3 -20.55 -2.66 -12.72
C SER A 3 -19.32 -1.75 -12.58
N PHE A 4 -19.55 -0.47 -12.24
CA PHE A 4 -18.50 0.49 -11.94
C PHE A 4 -17.67 0.14 -10.69
N VAL A 5 -18.32 -0.32 -9.61
CA VAL A 5 -17.64 -0.68 -8.36
C VAL A 5 -16.78 -1.94 -8.55
N GLU A 6 -17.26 -2.91 -9.34
CA GLU A 6 -16.49 -4.11 -9.67
C GLU A 6 -15.21 -3.79 -10.44
N ILE A 7 -15.29 -2.85 -11.40
CA ILE A 7 -14.11 -2.38 -12.14
C ILE A 7 -13.10 -1.72 -11.20
N ILE A 8 -13.56 -0.93 -10.23
CA ILE A 8 -12.67 -0.30 -9.23
C ILE A 8 -11.95 -1.37 -8.41
N HIS A 9 -12.67 -2.37 -7.89
CA HIS A 9 -12.05 -3.46 -7.11
C HIS A 9 -10.98 -4.19 -7.91
N ILE A 10 -11.31 -4.64 -9.13
CA ILE A 10 -10.37 -5.37 -9.97
C ILE A 10 -9.15 -4.50 -10.29
N SER A 11 -9.36 -3.23 -10.63
CA SER A 11 -8.24 -2.33 -10.94
C SER A 11 -7.33 -2.10 -9.74
N THR A 12 -7.89 -1.97 -8.54
CA THR A 12 -7.15 -1.74 -7.28
C THR A 12 -6.31 -2.97 -6.94
N LEU A 13 -6.88 -4.17 -7.04
CA LEU A 13 -6.18 -5.43 -6.80
C LEU A 13 -5.02 -5.64 -7.79
N VAL A 14 -5.24 -5.33 -9.08
CA VAL A 14 -4.19 -5.43 -10.11
C VAL A 14 -3.05 -4.44 -9.80
N LEU A 15 -3.38 -3.18 -9.48
CA LEU A 15 -2.38 -2.17 -9.10
C LEU A 15 -1.62 -2.57 -7.83
N MET A 16 -2.28 -3.19 -6.86
CA MET A 16 -1.67 -3.65 -5.61
C MET A 16 -0.65 -4.77 -5.87
N ILE A 17 -0.97 -5.71 -6.76
CA ILE A 17 -0.03 -6.77 -7.17
C ILE A 17 1.19 -6.16 -7.87
N ILE A 18 0.97 -5.20 -8.77
CA ILE A 18 2.07 -4.51 -9.47
C ILE A 18 2.96 -3.75 -8.48
N ALA A 19 2.37 -2.99 -7.55
CA ALA A 19 3.11 -2.26 -6.53
C ALA A 19 3.92 -3.21 -5.62
N SER A 20 3.32 -4.32 -5.19
CA SER A 20 4.00 -5.35 -4.39
C SER A 20 5.16 -5.99 -5.14
N PHE A 21 4.98 -6.28 -6.43
CA PHE A 21 6.04 -6.81 -7.27
C PHE A 21 7.19 -5.81 -7.43
N LEU A 22 6.88 -4.53 -7.69
CA LEU A 22 7.88 -3.47 -7.77
C LEU A 22 8.67 -3.30 -6.46
N ALA A 23 8.00 -3.46 -5.31
CA ALA A 23 8.65 -3.41 -4.01
C ALA A 23 9.77 -4.46 -3.87
N ILE A 24 9.62 -5.63 -4.49
CA ILE A 24 10.62 -6.71 -4.46
C ILE A 24 11.71 -6.50 -5.53
N VAL A 25 11.35 -5.98 -6.70
CA VAL A 25 12.27 -5.82 -7.83
C VAL A 25 13.25 -4.65 -7.65
N PHE A 26 12.86 -3.62 -6.90
CA PHE A 26 13.71 -2.45 -6.72
C PHE A 26 15.00 -2.76 -5.93
N LYS A 27 16.15 -2.55 -6.59
CA LYS A 27 17.49 -2.73 -5.97
C LYS A 27 17.81 -1.71 -4.88
N LYS A 28 17.18 -0.54 -4.90
CA LYS A 28 17.38 0.52 -3.89
C LYS A 28 16.28 0.40 -2.84
N LEU A 29 16.68 0.45 -1.57
CA LEU A 29 15.76 0.30 -0.44
C LEU A 29 14.67 1.39 -0.41
N LEU A 30 15.01 2.65 -0.72
CA LEU A 30 14.03 3.74 -0.68
C LEU A 30 12.87 3.55 -1.69
N PRO A 31 13.10 3.33 -2.99
CA PRO A 31 12.04 2.97 -3.94
C PRO A 31 11.25 1.71 -3.54
N SER A 32 11.92 0.69 -2.99
CA SER A 32 11.27 -0.54 -2.51
C SER A 32 10.21 -0.24 -1.43
N ILE A 33 10.56 0.59 -0.43
CA ILE A 33 9.63 0.97 0.64
C ILE A 33 8.51 1.87 0.15
N ILE A 34 8.79 2.77 -0.80
CA ILE A 34 7.73 3.61 -1.38
C ILE A 34 6.72 2.73 -2.11
N ALA A 35 7.18 1.74 -2.89
CA ALA A 35 6.28 0.80 -3.57
C ALA A 35 5.47 -0.05 -2.58
N LEU A 36 6.09 -0.46 -1.46
CA LEU A 36 5.39 -1.16 -0.37
C LEU A 36 4.32 -0.27 0.29
N SER A 37 4.61 1.00 0.55
CA SER A 37 3.66 1.98 1.09
C SER A 37 2.47 2.20 0.15
N VAL A 38 2.71 2.26 -1.16
CA VAL A 38 1.65 2.32 -2.18
C VAL A 38 0.78 1.06 -2.14
N ALA A 39 1.36 -0.14 -2.00
CA ALA A 39 0.59 -1.37 -1.86
C ALA A 39 -0.32 -1.35 -0.61
N SER A 40 0.19 -0.89 0.55
CA SER A 40 -0.62 -0.71 1.76
C SER A 40 -1.72 0.34 1.60
N LEU A 41 -1.46 1.42 0.86
CA LEU A 41 -2.50 2.43 0.59
C LEU A 41 -3.64 1.86 -0.26
N LEU A 42 -3.32 1.04 -1.26
CA LEU A 42 -4.31 0.35 -2.09
C LEU A 42 -5.10 -0.69 -1.27
N LEU A 43 -4.46 -1.34 -0.30
CA LEU A 43 -5.14 -2.23 0.64
C LEU A 43 -6.14 -1.48 1.53
N SER A 44 -5.77 -0.30 2.03
CA SER A 44 -6.69 0.58 2.78
C SER A 44 -7.91 0.98 1.93
N LEU A 45 -7.71 1.27 0.64
CA LEU A 45 -8.79 1.54 -0.30
C LEU A 45 -9.73 0.33 -0.45
N GLU A 46 -9.20 -0.89 -0.54
CA GLU A 46 -10.02 -2.11 -0.56
C GLU A 46 -10.84 -2.30 0.71
N PHE A 47 -10.25 -2.08 1.90
CA PHE A 47 -11.01 -2.14 3.15
C PHE A 47 -12.15 -1.11 3.21
N TYR A 48 -11.92 0.08 2.66
CA TYR A 48 -12.97 1.09 2.55
C TYR A 48 -14.12 0.62 1.65
N LEU A 49 -13.80 0.05 0.47
CA LEU A 49 -14.79 -0.48 -0.47
C LEU A 49 -15.56 -1.69 0.10
N LEU A 50 -14.89 -2.49 0.93
CA LEU A 50 -15.50 -3.63 1.66
C LEU A 50 -16.35 -3.21 2.87
N HIS A 51 -16.61 -1.90 3.05
CA HIS A 51 -17.37 -1.35 4.17
C HIS A 51 -16.72 -1.61 5.55
N ALA A 52 -15.39 -1.71 5.60
CA ALA A 52 -14.61 -1.80 6.83
C ALA A 52 -13.83 -0.50 7.09
N PRO A 53 -14.50 0.62 7.45
CA PRO A 53 -13.86 1.94 7.55
C PRO A 53 -12.84 2.02 8.68
N ASP A 54 -13.08 1.37 9.82
CA ASP A 54 -12.17 1.42 10.97
C ASP A 54 -10.82 0.77 10.64
N VAL A 55 -10.85 -0.35 9.93
CA VAL A 55 -9.65 -1.07 9.45
C VAL A 55 -8.96 -0.27 8.35
N ALA A 56 -9.72 0.37 7.45
CA ALA A 56 -9.16 1.21 6.39
C ALA A 56 -8.34 2.38 6.95
N ILE A 57 -8.87 3.09 7.95
CA ILE A 57 -8.17 4.21 8.61
C ILE A 57 -6.91 3.71 9.33
N ALA A 58 -7.01 2.58 10.03
CA ALA A 58 -5.87 1.97 10.71
C ALA A 58 -4.76 1.57 9.73
N GLU A 59 -5.11 0.92 8.62
CA GLU A 59 -4.14 0.50 7.59
C GLU A 59 -3.49 1.69 6.87
N ALA A 60 -4.25 2.76 6.58
CA ALA A 60 -3.69 3.98 6.01
C ALA A 60 -2.66 4.63 6.95
N ALA A 61 -2.98 4.71 8.25
CA ALA A 61 -2.10 5.30 9.24
C ALA A 61 -0.85 4.44 9.48
N ILE A 62 -1.01 3.13 9.65
CA ILE A 62 0.06 2.22 10.05
C ILE A 62 0.86 1.76 8.82
N GLY A 63 0.20 1.21 7.81
CA GLY A 63 0.84 0.62 6.62
C GLY A 63 1.46 1.68 5.71
N ALA A 64 0.65 2.62 5.23
CA ALA A 64 1.13 3.65 4.31
C ALA A 64 1.99 4.73 4.99
N GLY A 65 1.61 5.16 6.20
CA GLY A 65 2.27 6.24 6.94
C GLY A 65 3.43 5.79 7.84
N LEU A 66 3.10 5.12 8.95
CA LEU A 66 4.06 4.82 10.03
C LEU A 66 5.17 3.87 9.57
N THR A 67 4.81 2.79 8.89
CA THR A 67 5.76 1.75 8.45
C THR A 67 6.76 2.32 7.44
N MET A 68 6.29 3.15 6.50
CA MET A 68 7.15 3.88 5.58
C MET A 68 8.14 4.78 6.34
N ALA A 69 7.66 5.57 7.29
CA ALA A 69 8.51 6.46 8.09
C ALA A 69 9.58 5.67 8.86
N ILE A 70 9.19 4.62 9.58
CA ILE A 70 10.09 3.76 10.36
C ILE A 70 11.18 3.18 9.45
N PHE A 71 10.82 2.62 8.30
CA PHE A 71 11.81 2.05 7.38
C PHE A 71 12.76 3.10 6.81
N ILE A 72 12.27 4.29 6.47
CA ILE A 72 13.12 5.40 6.02
C ILE A 72 14.12 5.79 7.11
N PHE A 73 13.68 5.90 8.37
CA PHE A 73 14.57 6.18 9.50
C PHE A 73 15.59 5.06 9.71
N ALA A 74 15.17 3.80 9.63
CA ALA A 74 16.07 2.66 9.78
C ALA A 74 17.17 2.66 8.71
N ILE A 75 16.82 2.90 7.44
CA ILE A 75 17.80 2.98 6.35
C ILE A 75 18.80 4.10 6.56
N ARG A 76 18.35 5.25 7.06
CA ARG A 76 19.24 6.36 7.40
C ARG A 76 20.27 5.98 8.46
N GLY A 77 19.93 5.08 9.38
CA GLY A 77 20.85 4.56 10.41
C GLY A 77 21.79 3.46 9.92
N THR A 78 21.57 2.89 8.73
CA THR A 78 22.44 1.86 8.13
C THR A 78 23.47 2.41 7.15
N ARG A 79 23.44 3.72 6.87
CA ARG A 79 24.41 4.41 6.02
C ARG A 79 25.40 5.21 6.83
#